data_AF-A0A356ILY9-F1
#
_entry.id   AF-A0A356ILY9-F1
#
_cell.length_a   1.000
_cell.length_b   1.000
_cell.length_c   1.000
_cell.angle_alpha   90.00
_cell.angle_beta   90.00
_cell.angle_gamma   90.00
#
_symmetry.space_group_name_H-M   'P 1'
#
loop_
_entity.id
_entity.type
_entity.pdbx_description
1 polymer ?
#
loop_
_entity_poly.entity_id
_entity_poly.type
_entity_poly.pdbx_seq_one_letter_code
_entity_poly.pdbx_strand_id
1 'polypeptide(L)' 'MNLTELKTKPIAELVNVASEMGLDNMARTRKQDVIFSILKKHAKSGEDIFGDGV' A
#
# COMPACT_ATOMS: atom_id res chain seq x y z
N MET A 1 1.94 -2.65 9.13
CA MET A 1 1.56 -1.51 8.26
C MET A 1 0.11 -1.09 8.50
N ASN A 2 -0.26 0.20 8.39
CA ASN A 2 -1.61 0.69 8.73
C ASN A 2 -2.42 1.19 7.51
N LEU A 3 -3.64 0.68 7.31
CA LEU A 3 -4.54 1.04 6.20
C LEU A 3 -5.00 2.51 6.24
N THR A 4 -5.36 3.02 7.42
CA THR A 4 -5.84 4.40 7.61
C THR A 4 -4.73 5.38 7.23
N GLU A 5 -3.49 5.09 7.62
CA GLU A 5 -2.32 5.89 7.25
C GLU A 5 -2.06 5.88 5.73
N LEU A 6 -2.12 4.71 5.08
CA LEU A 6 -1.94 4.63 3.62
C LEU A 6 -3.03 5.40 2.86
N LYS A 7 -4.24 5.49 3.39
CA LYS A 7 -5.33 6.26 2.77
C LYS A 7 -5.08 7.77 2.78
N THR A 8 -4.37 8.31 3.78
CA THR A 8 -4.08 9.76 3.88
C THR A 8 -2.92 10.19 2.97
N LYS A 9 -2.00 9.29 2.64
CA LYS A 9 -0.85 9.58 1.77
C LYS A 9 -1.26 9.94 0.34
N PRO A 10 -0.56 10.87 -0.34
CA PRO A 10 -0.73 11.12 -1.77
C PRO A 10 -0.44 9.88 -2.62
N ILE A 11 -1.07 9.77 -3.78
CA ILE A 11 -0.85 8.62 -4.69
C ILE A 11 0.61 8.47 -5.13
N ALA A 12 1.32 9.58 -5.34
CA ALA A 12 2.74 9.54 -5.71
C ALA A 12 3.60 8.89 -4.62
N GLU A 13 3.35 9.20 -3.34
CA GLU A 13 4.07 8.59 -2.22
C GLU A 13 3.76 7.09 -2.12
N LEU A 14 2.49 6.71 -2.33
CA LEU A 14 2.10 5.29 -2.34
C LEU A 14 2.78 4.51 -3.47
N VAL A 15 2.90 5.10 -4.67
CA VAL A 15 3.61 4.47 -5.78
C VAL A 15 5.10 4.30 -5.46
N ASN A 16 5.72 5.27 -4.78
CA ASN A 16 7.12 5.15 -4.33
C ASN A 16 7.28 4.01 -3.31
N VAL A 17 6.43 3.96 -2.28
CA VAL A 17 6.42 2.87 -1.29
C VAL A 17 6.24 1.51 -1.98
N ALA A 18 5.30 1.42 -2.93
CA ALA A 18 5.09 0.21 -3.69
C ALA A 18 6.35 -0.20 -4.48
N SER A 19 7.02 0.76 -5.12
CA SER A 19 8.28 0.52 -5.85
C SER A 19 9.41 0.05 -4.93
N GLU A 20 9.55 0.63 -3.74
CA GLU A 20 10.54 0.20 -2.73
C GLU A 20 10.29 -1.24 -2.25
N MET A 21 9.04 -1.68 -2.26
CA MET A 21 8.63 -3.05 -1.94
C MET A 21 8.73 -4.01 -3.14
N GLY A 22 9.21 -3.55 -4.29
CA GLY A 22 9.33 -4.33 -5.53
C GLY A 22 7.98 -4.60 -6.21
N LEU A 23 7.03 -3.67 -6.09
CA LEU A 23 5.76 -3.68 -6.83
C LEU A 23 5.86 -2.73 -8.04
N ASP A 24 6.11 -3.30 -9.21
CA ASP A 24 6.26 -2.54 -10.45
C ASP A 24 4.90 -2.15 -11.07
N ASN A 25 4.94 -1.23 -12.05
CA ASN A 25 3.80 -0.83 -12.88
C ASN A 25 2.61 -0.20 -12.12
N MET A 26 2.84 0.38 -10.93
CA MET A 26 1.77 0.97 -10.09
C MET A 26 1.35 2.40 -10.49
N ALA A 27 2.08 3.07 -11.39
CA ALA A 27 1.84 4.48 -11.75
C ALA A 27 0.48 4.74 -12.43
N ARG A 28 -0.14 3.74 -13.06
CA ARG A 28 -1.45 3.84 -13.73
C ARG A 28 -2.57 3.18 -12.93
N THR A 29 -2.26 2.66 -11.75
CA THR A 29 -3.16 1.88 -10.92
C THR A 29 -3.97 2.80 -10.02
N ARG A 30 -5.23 2.44 -9.73
CA ARG A 30 -6.07 3.24 -8.84
C ARG A 30 -5.46 3.27 -7.44
N LYS A 31 -5.61 4.38 -6.72
CA LYS A 31 -5.05 4.55 -5.36
C LYS A 31 -5.37 3.38 -4.43
N GLN A 32 -6.63 2.93 -4.43
CA GLN A 32 -7.06 1.81 -3.61
C GLN A 32 -6.32 0.51 -3.95
N ASP A 33 -6.11 0.23 -5.23
CA ASP A 33 -5.43 -0.99 -5.70
C ASP A 33 -3.92 -0.95 -5.37
N VAL A 34 -3.29 0.23 -5.41
CA VAL A 34 -1.90 0.43 -4.96
C VAL A 34 -1.79 0.15 -3.45
N ILE A 35 -2.69 0.73 -2.64
CA ILE A 35 -2.76 0.48 -1.19
C ILE A 35 -2.92 -1.02 -0.91
N PHE A 36 -3.83 -1.69 -1.63
CA PHE A 36 -4.09 -3.11 -1.41
C PHE A 36 -2.89 -3.98 -1.79
N SER A 37 -2.17 -3.61 -2.85
CA SER A 37 -0.96 -4.31 -3.29
C SER A 37 0.17 -4.17 -2.27
N ILE A 38 0.36 -2.96 -1.73
CA ILE A 38 1.31 -2.67 -0.63
C ILE A 38 0.98 -3.53 0.60
N LEU A 39 -0.28 -3.51 1.05
CA LEU A 39 -0.73 -4.30 2.19
C LEU A 39 -0.52 -5.79 1.95
N LYS A 40 -0.93 -6.32 0.79
CA LYS A 40 -0.73 -7.73 0.45
C LYS A 40 0.74 -8.14 0.44
N LYS A 41 1.65 -7.28 -0.02
CA LYS A 41 3.09 -7.54 -0.01
C LYS A 41 3.65 -7.57 1.41
N HIS A 42 3.20 -6.66 2.28
CA HIS A 42 3.59 -6.61 3.69
C HIS A 42 3.08 -7.81 4.50
N ALA A 43 1.82 -8.22 4.34
CA ALA A 43 1.33 -9.46 4.98
C ALA A 43 2.12 -10.70 4.54
N LYS A 44 2.53 -10.75 3.25
CA LYS A 44 3.33 -11.87 2.73
C LYS A 44 4.76 -11.91 3.30
N SER A 45 5.30 -10.81 3.82
CA SER A 45 6.56 -10.85 4.58
C SER A 45 6.38 -11.35 6.01
N GLY A 46 5.14 -11.66 6.42
CA GLY A 46 4.82 -12.13 7.76
C GLY A 46 4.63 -11.01 8.78
N GLU A 47 4.51 -9.76 8.30
CA GLU A 47 4.32 -8.59 9.15
C GLU A 47 2.84 -8.24 9.30
N ASP A 48 2.48 -7.74 10.48
CA ASP A 48 1.09 -7.42 10.83
C ASP A 48 0.54 -6.23 10.05
N ILE A 49 -0.74 -6.33 9.69
CA ILE A 49 -1.50 -5.24 9.08
C ILE A 49 -2.56 -4.78 10.04
N PHE A 50 -2.60 -3.46 10.26
CA PHE A 50 -3.58 -2.79 11.09
C PHE A 50 -4.50 -1.95 10.22
N GLY A 51 -5.76 -1.90 10.58
CA GLY A 51 -6.72 -1.05 9.90
C GLY A 51 -7.91 -0.83 10.80
N ASP A 52 -8.23 0.44 11.02
CA ASP A 52 -9.47 0.80 11.69
C ASP A 52 -10.58 0.90 10.65
N GLY A 53 -11.75 0.38 11.01
CA GLY A 53 -12.96 0.43 10.19
C GLY A 53 -14.20 0.38 11.08
N VAL A 54 -15.27 1.03 10.61
CA VAL A 54 -16.65 0.85 11.10
C VAL A 54 -17.46 0.14 10.04
#